data_AF-A0A3D5ACJ4-F1
#
_entry.id   AF-A0A3D5ACJ4-F1
#
_cell.length_a   1.000
_cell.length_b   1.000
_cell.length_c   1.000
_cell.angle_alpha   90.00
_cell.angle_beta   90.00
_cell.angle_gamma   90.00
#
_symmetry.space_group_name_H-M   'P 1'
#
loop_
_entity.id
_entity.type
_entity.pdbx_description
1 polymer ?
#
loop_
_entity_poly.entity_id
_entity_poly.type
_entity_poly.pdbx_seq_one_letter_code
_entity_poly.pdbx_strand_id
1 'polypeptide(L)'
;MGEMPKGLIMYNPDGYMSAQIMNPDRKNFKKEHWTGATAEEYRQEGSTYLAYSGPFTADQNEQTLSHVMYISLFPNWTGQTQNRIIRFENEYL
;
A
#
# COMPACT_ATOMS: atom_id res chain seq x y z
N MET A 1 8.30 -9.19 0.77
CA MET A 1 7.74 -9.03 -0.58
C MET A 1 8.61 -9.65 -1.68
N GLY A 2 9.58 -10.51 -1.36
CA GLY A 2 10.57 -10.99 -2.34
C GLY A 2 11.64 -9.93 -2.64
N GLU A 3 12.58 -10.27 -3.53
CA GLU A 3 13.70 -9.41 -3.89
C GLU A 3 13.31 -8.36 -4.96
N MET A 4 12.34 -8.67 -5.82
CA MET A 4 11.87 -7.80 -6.90
C MET A 4 10.36 -7.53 -6.80
N PRO A 5 9.90 -6.78 -5.78
CA PRO A 5 8.49 -6.48 -5.62
C PRO A 5 8.00 -5.59 -6.77
N LYS A 6 6.73 -5.77 -7.15
CA LYS A 6 6.00 -4.79 -7.96
C LYS A 6 5.26 -3.85 -7.02
N GLY A 7 5.42 -2.55 -7.24
CA GLY A 7 4.78 -1.52 -6.45
C GLY A 7 4.18 -0.43 -7.31
N LEU A 8 3.06 0.12 -6.88
CA LEU A 8 2.53 1.38 -7.39
C LEU A 8 1.98 2.20 -6.24
N ILE A 9 2.00 3.52 -6.44
CA ILE A 9 1.39 4.49 -5.56
C ILE A 9 0.70 5.54 -6.42
N MET A 10 -0.53 5.89 -6.06
CA MET A 10 -1.33 6.88 -6.77
C MET A 10 -1.77 7.94 -5.78
N TYR A 11 -1.70 9.20 -6.21
CA TYR A 11 -2.17 10.37 -5.47
C TYR A 11 -3.26 11.04 -6.30
N ASN A 12 -4.41 11.25 -5.70
CA ASN A 12 -5.56 11.85 -6.36
C ASN A 12 -5.75 13.31 -5.94
N PRO A 13 -6.33 14.16 -6.81
CA PRO A 13 -6.62 15.56 -6.48
C PRO A 13 -7.58 15.78 -5.30
N ASP A 14 -8.35 14.76 -4.91
CA ASP A 14 -9.24 14.79 -3.75
C ASP A 14 -8.50 14.60 -2.40
N GLY A 15 -7.18 14.51 -2.43
CA GLY A 15 -6.34 14.38 -1.23
C GLY A 15 -6.21 12.95 -0.71
N TYR A 16 -6.63 11.94 -1.49
CA TYR A 16 -6.42 10.53 -1.16
C TYR A 16 -5.28 9.91 -1.94
N MET A 17 -4.65 8.92 -1.32
CA MET A 17 -3.62 8.11 -1.94
C MET A 17 -3.92 6.61 -1.76
N SER A 18 -3.35 5.80 -2.63
CA SER A 18 -3.35 4.34 -2.51
C SER A 18 -1.99 3.78 -2.88
N ALA A 19 -1.45 2.93 -2.01
CA ALA A 19 -0.22 2.19 -2.25
C ALA A 19 -0.52 0.70 -2.32
N GLN A 20 0.09 0.03 -3.30
CA GLN A 20 -0.04 -1.40 -3.54
C GLN A 20 1.35 -1.96 -3.77
N ILE A 21 1.73 -2.99 -3.03
CA ILE A 21 3.03 -3.66 -3.16
C ILE A 21 2.78 -5.16 -3.13
N MET A 22 3.34 -5.89 -4.09
CA MET A 22 3.18 -7.33 -4.20
C MET A 22 4.46 -8.04 -4.57
N ASN A 23 4.58 -9.28 -4.10
CA ASN A 23 5.48 -10.25 -4.71
C ASN A 23 4.89 -10.66 -6.08
N PRO A 24 5.62 -10.46 -7.21
CA PRO A 24 5.15 -10.88 -8.53
C PRO A 24 4.95 -12.40 -8.66
N ASP A 25 5.63 -13.20 -7.85
CA ASP A 25 5.57 -14.67 -7.88
C ASP A 25 4.49 -15.26 -6.96
N ARG A 26 3.54 -14.43 -6.49
CA ARG A 26 2.41 -14.91 -5.67
C ARG A 26 1.57 -15.92 -6.46
N LYS A 27 1.11 -16.96 -5.77
CA LYS A 27 0.33 -18.04 -6.41
C LYS A 27 -1.13 -17.64 -6.58
N ASN A 28 -1.73 -18.09 -7.67
CA ASN A 28 -3.17 -18.00 -7.85
C ASN A 28 -3.88 -18.95 -6.88
N PHE A 29 -5.09 -18.58 -6.48
CA PHE A 29 -5.98 -19.50 -5.78
C PHE A 29 -6.45 -20.61 -6.72
N LYS A 30 -6.73 -21.78 -6.15
CA LYS A 30 -7.27 -22.92 -6.91
C LYS A 30 -8.72 -22.70 -7.35
N LYS A 31 -9.48 -21.92 -6.58
CA LYS A 31 -10.87 -21.56 -6.87
C LYS A 31 -10.93 -20.20 -7.54
N GLU A 32 -11.93 -20.00 -8.40
CA GLU A 32 -12.15 -18.72 -9.09
C GLU A 32 -12.56 -17.60 -8.12
N HIS A 33 -13.31 -17.94 -7.06
CA HIS A 33 -13.74 -16.98 -6.05
C HIS A 33 -12.87 -17.05 -4.80
N TRP A 34 -12.38 -15.90 -4.37
CA TRP A 34 -11.55 -15.76 -3.17
C TRP A 34 -12.24 -16.29 -1.91
N THR A 35 -13.56 -16.16 -1.82
CA THR A 35 -14.37 -16.66 -0.68
C THR A 35 -14.26 -18.17 -0.46
N GLY A 36 -13.84 -18.94 -1.48
CA GLY A 36 -13.63 -20.39 -1.39
C GLY A 36 -12.18 -20.81 -1.10
N ALA A 37 -11.29 -19.88 -0.81
CA ALA A 37 -9.87 -20.17 -0.58
C ALA A 37 -9.64 -20.89 0.76
N THR A 38 -8.61 -21.73 0.77
CA THR A 38 -8.12 -22.39 1.98
C THR A 38 -7.37 -21.40 2.88
N ALA A 39 -7.23 -21.74 4.17
CA ALA A 39 -6.46 -20.92 5.11
C ALA A 39 -5.00 -20.71 4.66
N GLU A 40 -4.40 -21.72 4.01
CA GLU A 40 -3.03 -21.63 3.49
C GLU A 40 -2.93 -20.67 2.29
N GLU A 41 -3.95 -20.63 1.43
CA GLU A 41 -4.02 -19.67 0.32
C GLU A 41 -4.15 -18.23 0.86
N TYR A 42 -5.00 -17.99 1.86
CA TYR A 42 -5.09 -16.66 2.50
C TYR A 42 -3.81 -16.24 3.21
N ARG A 43 -3.12 -17.17 3.88
CA ARG A 43 -1.82 -16.90 4.50
C ARG A 43 -0.79 -16.50 3.44
N GLN A 44 -0.77 -17.22 2.31
CA GLN A 44 0.11 -16.90 1.19
C GLN A 44 -0.23 -15.53 0.60
N GLU A 45 -1.50 -15.22 0.37
CA GLU A 45 -1.95 -13.92 -0.11
C GLU A 45 -1.50 -12.79 0.83
N GLY A 46 -1.88 -12.86 2.11
CA GLY A 46 -1.62 -11.79 3.07
C GLY A 46 -0.13 -11.58 3.37
N SER A 47 0.69 -12.62 3.27
CA SER A 47 2.15 -12.51 3.47
C SER A 47 2.92 -12.02 2.24
N THR A 48 2.29 -11.98 1.07
CA THR A 48 2.93 -11.58 -0.19
C THR A 48 2.37 -10.30 -0.80
N TYR A 49 1.50 -9.60 -0.06
CA TYR A 49 0.86 -8.37 -0.49
C TYR A 49 0.83 -7.35 0.65
N LEU A 50 0.96 -6.08 0.32
CA LEU A 50 0.74 -4.95 1.24
C LEU A 50 -0.07 -3.91 0.48
N ALA A 51 -1.18 -3.49 1.09
CA ALA A 51 -2.04 -2.46 0.56
C ALA A 51 -2.44 -1.52 1.68
N TYR A 52 -2.47 -0.23 1.38
CA TYR A 52 -3.08 0.77 2.23
C TYR A 52 -3.52 1.96 1.41
N SER A 53 -4.56 2.63 1.88
CA SER A 53 -5.09 3.83 1.25
C SER A 53 -5.64 4.78 2.31
N GLY A 54 -5.66 6.06 1.98
CA GLY A 54 -6.28 7.08 2.81
C GLY A 54 -5.81 8.49 2.48
N PRO A 55 -6.16 9.48 3.31
CA PRO A 55 -5.74 10.87 3.10
C PRO A 55 -4.22 11.01 3.11
N PHE A 56 -3.72 11.96 2.33
CA PHE A 56 -2.32 12.38 2.41
C PHE A 56 -2.17 13.89 2.50
N THR A 57 -1.06 14.32 3.08
CA THR A 57 -0.62 15.72 3.06
C THR A 57 0.88 15.77 2.74
N ALA A 58 1.29 16.78 1.98
CA ALA A 58 2.68 16.99 1.62
C ALA A 58 3.11 18.38 2.10
N ASP A 59 4.24 18.44 2.81
CA ASP A 59 4.88 19.66 3.25
C ASP A 59 6.23 19.81 2.52
N GLN A 60 6.34 20.85 1.70
CA GLN A 60 7.55 21.14 0.94
C GLN A 60 8.68 21.71 1.81
N ASN A 61 8.34 22.46 2.86
CA ASN A 61 9.33 23.09 3.75
C ASN A 61 9.98 22.02 4.63
N GLU A 62 9.16 21.12 5.17
CA GLU A 62 9.61 20.00 6.01
C GLU A 62 10.02 18.76 5.21
N GLN A 63 9.92 18.80 3.87
CA GLN A 63 10.23 17.69 2.97
C GLN A 63 9.55 16.38 3.40
N THR A 64 8.30 16.48 3.85
CA THR A 64 7.58 15.39 4.51
C THR A 64 6.27 15.09 3.78
N LEU A 65 6.01 13.81 3.57
CA LEU A 65 4.75 13.27 3.08
C LEU A 65 4.12 12.39 4.16
N SER A 66 2.90 12.73 4.54
CA SER A 66 2.15 12.02 5.59
C SER A 66 1.01 11.23 4.96
N HIS A 67 0.95 9.93 5.25
CA HIS A 67 -0.17 9.06 4.86
C HIS A 67 -0.98 8.70 6.10
N VAL A 68 -2.28 8.92 6.08
CA VAL A 68 -3.20 8.44 7.12
C VAL A 68 -3.84 7.15 6.62
N MET A 69 -3.58 6.04 7.30
CA MET A 69 -4.11 4.72 6.91
C MET A 69 -5.59 4.61 7.25
N TYR A 70 -6.46 5.03 6.33
CA TYR A 70 -7.91 4.87 6.45
C TYR A 70 -8.33 3.41 6.24
N ILE A 71 -7.69 2.72 5.29
CA ILE A 71 -7.81 1.28 5.08
C ILE A 71 -6.41 0.68 4.90
N SER A 72 -6.18 -0.49 5.47
CA SER A 72 -4.90 -1.19 5.41
C SER A 72 -5.11 -2.70 5.44
N LEU A 73 -4.34 -3.43 4.63
CA LEU A 73 -4.24 -4.89 4.72
C LEU A 73 -3.60 -5.32 6.04
N PHE A 74 -2.64 -4.53 6.55
CA PHE A 74 -2.07 -4.76 7.87
C PHE A 74 -2.89 -4.01 8.92
N PRO A 75 -3.74 -4.69 9.73
CA PRO A 75 -4.79 -4.02 10.50
C PRO A 75 -4.25 -3.07 11.56
N ASN A 76 -3.07 -3.35 12.09
CA ASN A 76 -2.45 -2.54 13.14
C ASN A 76 -2.14 -1.11 12.67
N TRP A 77 -2.02 -0.87 11.36
CA TRP A 77 -1.77 0.45 10.82
C TRP A 77 -3.03 1.29 10.67
N THR A 78 -4.22 0.71 10.71
CA THR A 78 -5.46 1.48 10.53
C THR A 78 -5.58 2.60 11.56
N GLY A 79 -5.82 3.82 11.09
CA GLY A 79 -5.87 5.04 11.89
C GLY A 79 -4.51 5.66 12.21
N GLN A 80 -3.39 5.00 11.89
CA GLN A 80 -2.06 5.58 12.08
C GLN A 80 -1.70 6.56 10.97
N THR A 81 -0.85 7.52 11.32
CA THR A 81 -0.15 8.38 10.37
C THR A 81 1.27 7.88 10.18
N GLN A 82 1.68 7.75 8.92
CA GLN A 82 3.00 7.29 8.53
C GLN A 82 3.68 8.37 7.71
N ASN A 83 4.76 8.92 8.26
CA ASN A 83 5.53 9.99 7.62
C ASN A 83 6.63 9.39 6.74
N ARG A 84 6.92 10.07 5.64
CA ARG A 84 8.00 9.76 4.70
C ARG A 84 8.78 11.02 4.42
N ILE A 85 10.10 10.92 4.42
CA ILE A 85 10.97 11.98 3.92
C ILE A 85 10.93 11.89 2.40
N ILE A 86 10.62 13.00 1.73
CA ILE A 86 10.51 13.10 0.28
C ILE A 86 11.39 14.23 -0.25
N ARG A 87 11.83 14.09 -1.50
CA ARG A 87 12.50 15.17 -2.22
C ARG A 87 11.63 15.53 -3.41
N PHE A 88 11.24 16.79 -3.50
CA PHE A 88 10.56 17.32 -4.67
C PHE A 88 11.58 17.61 -5.77
N GLU A 89 11.30 17.14 -6.98
CA GLU A 89 12.10 17.47 -8.16
C GLU A 89 11.20 18.18 -9.16
N ASN A 90 11.57 19.41 -9.54
CA ASN A 90 10.85 20.23 -10.51
C ASN A 90 9.38 20.52 -10.18
N GLU A 91 9.07 20.79 -8.91
CA GLU A 91 7.70 21.09 -8.39
C GLU A 91 6.71 19.91 -8.45
N TYR A 92 7.13 18.74 -8.92
CA TYR A 92 6.34 17.52 -8.86
C TYR A 92 6.79 16.64 -7.69
N LEU A 93 5.81 15.94 -7.13
CA LEU A 93 5.97 14.93 -6.09
C LEU A 93 6.44 13.61 -6.73
#